data_AF-A0A1V2JWD7-F1
#
_entry.id   AF-A0A1V2JWD7-F1
#
_cell.length_a   1.000
_cell.length_b   1.000
_cell.length_c   1.000
_cell.angle_alpha   90.00
_cell.angle_beta   90.00
_cell.angle_gamma   90.00
#
_symmetry.space_group_name_H-M   'P 1'
#
loop_
_entity.id
_entity.type
_entity.pdbx_description
1 polymer ?
#
loop_
_entity_poly.entity_id
_entity_poly.type
_entity_poly.pdbx_seq_one_letter_code
_entity_poly.pdbx_strand_id
1 'polypeptide(L)'
;MDSVFEGTFPTDASPEEIFPQNALSILPFVPEAISAWASGNDLHTFIHKLLEGTGYEDQADERLEGAIKQALALADHFAEIASHSMPAPGARTQAPVMVDFEHDPVFGRLAKTLIAWQETIGNVLSEAGYFSLSHMLETRSDLMCSVQLAGALYYRQSMQVLRGFIESVILPIHFCRRPELFKKWKSNEYQAPSIRGKDGVLSRLKKDGIISTELETTISDAYNLLNGYIHGSEEKLNNTGLDRGEWEGHTFQQARFEAWAQVFASLIEASLPLVKINLSQWATARLDWELFCSVCHGHDLETKQQRIDPPMTQHQCKQCSHTFWRNEDGQQFVHATVEFLD
;
A
#
# COMPACT_ATOMS: atom_id res chain seq x y z
N MET A 1 -22.28 -25.43 22.81
CA MET A 1 -22.84 -24.09 23.14
C MET A 1 -21.98 -23.18 22.31
N ASP A 2 -22.45 -22.86 21.11
CA ASP A 2 -21.69 -22.05 20.17
C ASP A 2 -21.50 -20.69 20.81
N SER A 3 -20.27 -20.41 21.25
CA SER A 3 -19.96 -19.10 21.79
C SER A 3 -20.00 -18.14 20.60
N VAL A 4 -21.08 -17.39 20.48
CA VAL A 4 -21.16 -16.28 19.53
C VAL A 4 -20.65 -15.06 20.28
N PHE A 5 -19.55 -14.48 19.80
CA PHE A 5 -19.11 -13.17 20.28
C PHE A 5 -19.79 -12.09 19.45
N GLU A 6 -20.55 -11.22 20.11
CA GLU A 6 -21.07 -9.99 19.53
C GLU A 6 -20.28 -8.80 20.06
N GLY A 7 -19.57 -8.11 19.17
CA GLY A 7 -18.79 -6.93 19.49
C GLY A 7 -19.30 -5.71 18.73
N THR A 8 -19.26 -4.54 19.36
CA THR A 8 -19.49 -3.25 18.70
C THR A 8 -18.24 -2.42 18.86
N PHE A 9 -17.63 -2.04 17.75
CA PHE A 9 -16.32 -1.40 17.71
C PHE A 9 -16.44 0.00 17.11
N PRO A 10 -15.94 1.04 17.79
CA PRO A 10 -15.94 2.39 17.25
C PRO A 10 -14.97 2.50 16.06
N THR A 11 -15.25 3.42 15.12
CA THR A 11 -14.40 3.69 13.94
C THR A 11 -14.01 5.16 13.83
N ASP A 12 -13.69 5.76 14.97
CA ASP A 12 -13.30 7.16 15.13
C ASP A 12 -11.86 7.35 15.63
N ALA A 13 -11.03 6.30 15.52
CA ALA A 13 -9.61 6.41 15.76
C ALA A 13 -9.02 7.58 14.97
N SER A 14 -8.29 8.44 15.68
CA SER A 14 -7.64 9.60 15.09
C SER A 14 -6.56 9.17 14.09
N PRO A 15 -6.16 10.04 13.15
CA PRO A 15 -5.02 9.76 12.27
C PRO A 15 -3.74 9.39 13.02
N GLU A 16 -3.56 9.87 14.25
CA GLU A 16 -2.39 9.53 15.08
C GLU A 16 -2.49 8.13 15.66
N GLU A 17 -3.67 7.68 16.07
CA GLU A 17 -3.88 6.30 16.55
C GLU A 17 -3.79 5.28 15.40
N ILE A 18 -4.27 5.62 14.20
CA ILE A 18 -4.25 4.70 13.04
C ILE A 18 -2.83 4.52 12.50
N PHE A 19 -2.09 5.62 12.33
CA PHE A 19 -0.73 5.58 11.78
C PHE A 19 0.15 6.66 12.43
N PRO A 20 0.80 6.37 13.57
CA PRO A 20 1.55 7.36 14.34
C PRO A 20 2.71 8.01 13.57
N GLN A 21 2.97 9.29 13.82
CA GLN A 21 4.11 10.01 13.23
C GLN A 21 5.47 9.42 13.66
N ASN A 22 5.50 8.82 14.85
CA ASN A 22 6.69 8.12 15.36
C ASN A 22 7.03 6.88 14.51
N ALA A 23 6.04 6.14 14.01
CA ALA A 23 6.28 5.02 13.10
C ALA A 23 6.86 5.52 11.76
N LEU A 24 6.30 6.60 11.21
CA LEU A 24 6.84 7.24 10.00
C LEU A 24 8.29 7.71 10.15
N SER A 25 8.70 8.13 11.35
CA SER A 25 10.06 8.63 11.61
C SER A 25 11.15 7.57 11.54
N ILE A 26 10.77 6.28 11.48
CA ILE A 26 11.71 5.16 11.33
C ILE A 26 12.22 5.03 9.89
N LEU A 27 11.48 5.56 8.92
CA LEU A 27 11.83 5.48 7.50
C LEU A 27 13.01 6.42 7.17
N PRO A 28 13.88 6.04 6.21
CA PRO A 28 13.86 4.81 5.40
C PRO A 28 14.44 3.60 6.15
N PHE A 29 14.03 2.40 5.76
CA PHE A 29 14.58 1.17 6.36
C PHE A 29 16.02 0.92 5.90
N VAL A 30 16.87 0.47 6.81
CA VAL A 30 18.24 0.08 6.55
C VAL A 30 18.27 -1.24 5.76
N PRO A 31 19.01 -1.29 4.64
CA PRO A 31 19.28 -2.54 3.92
C PRO A 31 20.09 -3.51 4.80
N GLU A 32 19.50 -4.66 5.12
CA GLU A 32 20.13 -5.75 5.84
C GLU A 32 19.46 -7.08 5.48
N ALA A 33 20.20 -8.19 5.61
CA ALA A 33 19.70 -9.54 5.37
C ALA A 33 18.51 -9.88 6.27
N ILE A 34 17.62 -10.78 5.81
CA ILE A 34 16.48 -11.26 6.60
C ILE A 34 16.97 -11.97 7.86
N SER A 35 18.07 -12.74 7.73
CA SER A 35 18.70 -13.44 8.85
C SER A 35 19.28 -12.53 9.93
N ALA A 36 19.44 -11.23 9.65
CA ALA A 36 19.85 -10.23 10.62
C ALA A 36 18.67 -9.58 11.38
N TRP A 37 17.42 -9.84 10.96
CA TRP A 37 16.25 -9.24 11.60
C TRP A 37 16.05 -9.82 12.99
N ALA A 38 15.94 -8.93 13.96
CA ALA A 38 15.72 -9.28 15.36
C ALA A 38 14.92 -8.16 16.04
N SER A 39 14.44 -8.46 17.25
CA SER A 39 13.82 -7.44 18.12
C SER A 39 14.74 -6.23 18.25
N GLY A 40 14.17 -5.03 18.08
CA GLY A 40 14.90 -3.76 18.08
C GLY A 40 15.51 -3.34 16.74
N ASN A 41 15.36 -4.12 15.65
CA ASN A 41 15.64 -3.58 14.32
C ASN A 41 14.58 -2.55 13.92
N ASP A 42 14.81 -1.86 12.79
CA ASP A 42 13.93 -0.79 12.32
C ASP A 42 12.52 -1.28 11.94
N LEU A 43 12.34 -2.46 11.34
CA LEU A 43 11.03 -3.03 11.04
C LEU A 43 10.26 -3.35 12.34
N HIS A 44 10.91 -3.99 13.30
CA HIS A 44 10.33 -4.27 14.63
C HIS A 44 9.94 -2.97 15.34
N THR A 45 10.82 -1.98 15.34
CA THR A 45 10.56 -0.67 15.92
C THR A 45 9.39 0.02 15.22
N PHE A 46 9.31 -0.08 13.89
CA PHE A 46 8.19 0.45 13.11
C PHE A 46 6.87 -0.22 13.51
N ILE A 47 6.81 -1.55 13.56
CA ILE A 47 5.62 -2.31 13.96
C ILE A 47 5.21 -1.97 15.39
N HIS A 48 6.16 -1.97 16.32
CA HIS A 48 5.90 -1.59 17.71
C HIS A 48 5.34 -0.17 17.81
N LYS A 49 5.91 0.79 17.07
CA LYS A 49 5.40 2.17 17.03
C LYS A 49 4.06 2.31 16.33
N LEU A 50 3.74 1.43 15.38
CA LEU A 50 2.44 1.38 14.73
C LEU A 50 1.35 0.86 15.67
N LEU A 51 1.71 -0.03 16.62
CA LEU A 51 0.80 -0.63 17.60
C LEU A 51 0.73 0.15 18.93
N GLU A 52 1.60 1.13 19.13
CA GLU A 52 1.67 1.94 20.37
C GLU A 52 0.33 2.65 20.64
N GLY A 53 -0.26 2.39 21.82
CA GLY A 53 -1.55 2.94 22.24
C GLY A 53 -2.78 2.13 21.80
N THR A 54 -2.60 1.04 21.04
CA THR A 54 -3.71 0.21 20.53
C THR A 54 -4.10 -0.91 21.50
N GLY A 55 -3.27 -1.20 22.52
CA GLY A 55 -3.44 -2.35 23.40
C GLY A 55 -2.90 -3.68 22.84
N TYR A 56 -2.26 -3.64 21.66
CA TYR A 56 -1.63 -4.78 20.99
C TYR A 56 -0.11 -4.63 20.86
N GLU A 57 0.52 -3.79 21.68
CA GLU A 57 1.97 -3.54 21.65
C GLU A 57 2.78 -4.81 21.89
N ASP A 58 2.25 -5.72 22.70
CA ASP A 58 2.85 -7.03 23.01
C ASP A 58 2.88 -7.97 21.80
N GLN A 59 2.11 -7.68 20.75
CA GLN A 59 2.09 -8.46 19.50
C GLN A 59 3.27 -8.12 18.57
N ALA A 60 4.07 -7.09 18.86
CA ALA A 60 5.14 -6.65 17.96
C ALA A 60 6.17 -7.75 17.67
N ASP A 61 6.51 -8.56 18.67
CA ASP A 61 7.44 -9.68 18.50
C ASP A 61 6.83 -10.80 17.63
N GLU A 62 5.57 -11.19 17.89
CA GLU A 62 4.87 -12.20 17.09
C GLU A 62 4.68 -11.74 15.63
N ARG A 63 4.37 -10.46 15.42
CA ARG A 63 4.28 -9.84 14.09
C ARG A 63 5.62 -9.86 13.37
N LEU A 64 6.73 -9.60 14.07
CA LEU A 64 8.07 -9.72 13.49
C LEU A 64 8.39 -11.16 13.10
N GLU A 65 8.06 -12.15 13.93
CA GLU A 65 8.24 -13.57 13.59
C GLU A 65 7.44 -13.96 12.34
N GLY A 66 6.20 -13.51 12.24
CA GLY A 66 5.37 -13.66 11.04
C GLY A 66 5.99 -13.02 9.81
N ALA A 67 6.50 -11.79 9.96
CA ALA A 67 7.19 -11.05 8.91
C ALA A 67 8.45 -11.77 8.41
N ILE A 68 9.27 -12.33 9.31
CA ILE A 68 10.45 -13.13 8.94
C ILE A 68 10.04 -14.34 8.11
N LYS A 69 9.01 -15.09 8.55
CA LYS A 69 8.51 -16.26 7.80
C LYS A 69 8.02 -15.87 6.40
N GLN A 70 7.29 -14.76 6.29
CA GLN A 70 6.80 -14.24 5.01
C GLN A 70 7.96 -13.82 4.10
N ALA A 71 8.98 -13.14 4.64
CA ALA A 71 10.14 -12.69 3.88
C ALA A 71 10.99 -13.87 3.39
N LEU A 72 11.21 -14.88 4.22
CA LEU A 72 11.91 -16.12 3.83
C LEU A 72 11.15 -16.88 2.73
N ALA A 73 9.82 -17.04 2.87
CA ALA A 73 9.01 -17.67 1.82
C ALA A 73 9.07 -16.91 0.48
N LEU A 74 9.17 -15.57 0.53
CA LEU A 74 9.37 -14.76 -0.67
C LEU A 74 10.76 -14.95 -1.26
N ALA A 75 11.80 -15.02 -0.42
CA ALA A 75 13.18 -15.28 -0.84
C ALA A 75 13.29 -16.64 -1.54
N ASP A 76 12.67 -17.68 -0.96
CA ASP A 76 12.61 -19.03 -1.53
C ASP A 76 11.93 -19.02 -2.91
N HIS A 77 10.81 -18.30 -3.04
CA HIS A 77 10.12 -18.18 -4.33
C HIS A 77 10.99 -17.53 -5.41
N PHE A 78 11.68 -16.44 -5.07
CA PHE A 78 12.60 -15.77 -5.99
C PHE A 78 13.78 -16.67 -6.35
N ALA A 79 14.36 -17.37 -5.36
CA ALA A 79 15.46 -18.31 -5.56
C ALA A 79 15.05 -19.46 -6.49
N GLU A 80 13.87 -20.05 -6.28
CA GLU A 80 13.33 -21.14 -7.08
C GLU A 80 13.16 -20.72 -8.55
N ILE A 81 12.47 -19.61 -8.81
CA ILE A 81 12.26 -19.17 -10.20
C ILE A 81 13.60 -18.84 -10.88
N ALA A 82 14.47 -18.13 -10.18
CA ALA A 82 15.76 -17.73 -10.73
C ALA A 82 16.66 -18.96 -11.01
N SER A 83 16.64 -19.99 -10.16
CA SER A 83 17.45 -21.21 -10.35
C SER A 83 16.98 -22.10 -11.50
N HIS A 84 15.68 -22.07 -11.79
CA HIS A 84 15.09 -22.83 -12.91
C HIS A 84 15.14 -22.08 -14.24
N SER A 85 15.56 -20.81 -14.23
CA SER A 85 15.67 -20.01 -15.45
C SER A 85 16.89 -20.42 -16.28
N MET A 86 16.67 -20.72 -17.56
CA MET A 86 17.75 -21.09 -18.50
C MET A 86 18.06 -19.93 -19.44
N PRO A 87 19.35 -19.56 -19.60
CA PRO A 87 19.75 -18.56 -20.58
C PRO A 87 19.30 -18.91 -21.99
N ALA A 88 19.07 -17.88 -22.80
CA ALA A 88 18.84 -18.09 -24.23
C ALA A 88 20.05 -18.81 -24.85
N PRO A 89 19.86 -19.68 -25.87
CA PRO A 89 20.96 -20.41 -26.50
C PRO A 89 22.10 -19.53 -27.04
N GLY A 90 21.82 -18.26 -27.35
CA GLY A 90 22.80 -17.26 -27.82
C GLY A 90 23.26 -16.26 -26.76
N ALA A 91 22.84 -16.40 -25.50
CA ALA A 91 23.19 -15.46 -24.44
C ALA A 91 24.70 -15.41 -24.19
N ARG A 92 25.24 -14.21 -23.94
CA ARG A 92 26.65 -14.06 -23.53
C ARG A 92 26.91 -14.71 -22.18
N THR A 93 25.93 -14.62 -21.28
CA THR A 93 25.97 -15.18 -19.94
C THR A 93 25.24 -16.53 -19.94
N GLN A 94 25.98 -17.64 -19.79
CA GLN A 94 25.43 -19.00 -19.78
C GLN A 94 25.19 -19.56 -18.36
N ALA A 95 25.69 -18.88 -17.34
CA ALA A 95 25.48 -19.21 -15.93
C ALA A 95 25.28 -17.90 -15.15
N PRO A 96 24.02 -17.44 -14.98
CA PRO A 96 23.75 -16.22 -14.23
C PRO A 96 24.20 -16.39 -12.77
N VAL A 97 24.81 -15.35 -12.21
CA VAL A 97 25.17 -15.33 -10.79
C VAL A 97 23.90 -15.12 -9.99
N MET A 98 23.57 -16.12 -9.19
CA MET A 98 22.41 -16.10 -8.32
C MET A 98 22.71 -15.30 -7.05
N VAL A 99 21.74 -14.49 -6.65
CA VAL A 99 21.76 -13.82 -5.35
C VAL A 99 21.23 -14.80 -4.31
N ASP A 100 21.90 -14.86 -3.17
CA ASP A 100 21.35 -15.46 -1.96
C ASP A 100 20.35 -14.47 -1.35
N PHE A 101 19.07 -14.58 -1.73
CA PHE A 101 18.03 -13.61 -1.37
C PHE A 101 17.80 -13.49 0.15
N GLU A 102 18.06 -14.55 0.92
CA GLU A 102 17.97 -14.51 2.38
C GLU A 102 19.03 -13.58 2.98
N HIS A 103 20.24 -13.62 2.40
CA HIS A 103 21.41 -12.87 2.85
C HIS A 103 21.63 -11.55 2.10
N ASP A 104 20.78 -11.23 1.13
CA ASP A 104 20.89 -10.02 0.32
C ASP A 104 20.25 -8.79 1.01
N PRO A 105 21.03 -7.73 1.29
CA PRO A 105 20.50 -6.54 1.94
C PRO A 105 19.44 -5.78 1.13
N VAL A 106 19.51 -5.85 -0.21
CA VAL A 106 18.56 -5.18 -1.10
C VAL A 106 17.20 -5.87 -1.05
N PHE A 107 17.19 -7.20 -1.10
CA PHE A 107 16.00 -8.02 -0.90
C PHE A 107 15.40 -7.82 0.50
N GLY A 108 16.24 -7.77 1.53
CA GLY A 108 15.80 -7.49 2.89
C GLY A 108 15.09 -6.14 3.02
N ARG A 109 15.63 -5.05 2.48
CA ARG A 109 14.91 -3.75 2.48
C ARG A 109 13.59 -3.81 1.72
N LEU A 110 13.55 -4.48 0.56
CA LEU A 110 12.31 -4.70 -0.18
C LEU A 110 11.26 -5.41 0.68
N ALA A 111 11.63 -6.50 1.34
CA ALA A 111 10.71 -7.24 2.20
C ALA A 111 10.22 -6.40 3.38
N LYS A 112 11.11 -5.66 4.07
CA LYS A 112 10.72 -4.73 5.15
C LYS A 112 9.68 -3.71 4.68
N THR A 113 9.94 -3.04 3.56
CA THR A 113 9.02 -2.02 3.03
C THR A 113 7.66 -2.61 2.65
N LEU A 114 7.63 -3.80 2.02
CA LEU A 114 6.38 -4.49 1.70
C LEU A 114 5.57 -4.82 2.96
N ILE A 115 6.21 -5.37 3.99
CA ILE A 115 5.57 -5.73 5.26
C ILE A 115 5.06 -4.46 5.96
N ALA A 116 5.90 -3.42 6.07
CA ALA A 116 5.50 -2.15 6.68
C ALA A 116 4.28 -1.52 5.98
N TRP A 117 4.21 -1.61 4.64
CA TRP A 117 3.03 -1.20 3.89
C TRP A 117 1.81 -2.05 4.26
N GLN A 118 1.94 -3.37 4.30
CA GLN A 118 0.84 -4.28 4.63
C GLN A 118 0.28 -4.05 6.03
N GLU A 119 1.15 -3.88 7.04
CA GLU A 119 0.75 -3.56 8.40
C GLU A 119 0.04 -2.19 8.47
N THR A 120 0.62 -1.17 7.83
CA THR A 120 0.02 0.18 7.80
C THR A 120 -1.36 0.17 7.13
N ILE A 121 -1.48 -0.43 5.95
CA ILE A 121 -2.76 -0.49 5.24
C ILE A 121 -3.76 -1.39 5.97
N GLY A 122 -3.29 -2.43 6.67
CA GLY A 122 -4.11 -3.22 7.58
C GLY A 122 -4.82 -2.33 8.61
N ASN A 123 -4.06 -1.52 9.36
CA ASN A 123 -4.61 -0.60 10.35
C ASN A 123 -5.56 0.44 9.72
N VAL A 124 -5.15 1.03 8.59
CA VAL A 124 -5.98 2.01 7.86
C VAL A 124 -7.31 1.42 7.43
N LEU A 125 -7.34 0.17 6.96
CA LEU A 125 -8.57 -0.50 6.54
C LEU A 125 -9.45 -0.86 7.73
N SER A 126 -8.87 -1.34 8.82
CA SER A 126 -9.61 -1.69 10.04
C SER A 126 -10.38 -0.50 10.64
N GLU A 127 -9.80 0.69 10.56
CA GLU A 127 -10.39 1.92 11.13
C GLU A 127 -11.19 2.77 10.12
N ALA A 128 -11.43 2.24 8.91
CA ALA A 128 -12.03 2.99 7.80
C ALA A 128 -11.33 4.36 7.54
N GLY A 129 -10.01 4.39 7.74
CA GLY A 129 -9.13 5.56 7.66
C GLY A 129 -8.78 5.98 6.23
N TYR A 130 -9.69 5.85 5.28
CA TYR A 130 -9.42 6.11 3.87
C TYR A 130 -10.50 6.99 3.24
N PHE A 131 -10.10 7.86 2.31
CA PHE A 131 -11.08 8.56 1.46
C PHE A 131 -11.63 7.66 0.34
N SER A 132 -10.88 6.65 -0.10
CA SER A 132 -11.36 5.78 -1.16
C SER A 132 -10.88 4.34 -0.95
N LEU A 133 -11.83 3.48 -0.57
CA LEU A 133 -11.57 2.05 -0.37
C LEU A 133 -11.00 1.41 -1.64
N SER A 134 -11.57 1.73 -2.81
CA SER A 134 -11.13 1.16 -4.09
C SER A 134 -9.65 1.45 -4.38
N HIS A 135 -9.22 2.71 -4.22
CA HIS A 135 -7.82 3.06 -4.42
C HIS A 135 -6.92 2.37 -3.39
N MET A 136 -7.35 2.32 -2.11
CA MET A 136 -6.58 1.68 -1.05
C MET A 136 -6.37 0.18 -1.31
N LEU A 137 -7.41 -0.54 -1.73
CA LEU A 137 -7.31 -1.95 -2.11
C LEU A 137 -6.47 -2.14 -3.37
N GLU A 138 -6.59 -1.25 -4.36
CA GLU A 138 -5.79 -1.31 -5.58
C GLU A 138 -4.30 -1.21 -5.28
N THR A 139 -3.89 -0.36 -4.33
CA THR A 139 -2.46 -0.28 -3.94
C THR A 139 -1.90 -1.61 -3.45
N ARG A 140 -2.71 -2.45 -2.76
CA ARG A 140 -2.28 -3.79 -2.33
C ARG A 140 -2.12 -4.72 -3.53
N SER A 141 -3.09 -4.70 -4.44
CA SER A 141 -3.07 -5.50 -5.67
C SER A 141 -1.87 -5.14 -6.55
N ASP A 142 -1.61 -3.85 -6.75
CA ASP A 142 -0.50 -3.35 -7.56
C ASP A 142 0.87 -3.78 -7.00
N LEU A 143 1.09 -3.63 -5.69
CA LEU A 143 2.36 -4.05 -5.08
C LEU A 143 2.57 -5.56 -5.19
N MET A 144 1.55 -6.36 -4.89
CA MET A 144 1.64 -7.81 -5.01
C MET A 144 1.85 -8.26 -6.45
N CYS A 145 1.17 -7.62 -7.41
CA CYS A 145 1.36 -7.86 -8.83
C CYS A 145 2.79 -7.51 -9.27
N SER A 146 3.35 -6.40 -8.79
CA SER A 146 4.75 -6.02 -9.06
C SER A 146 5.72 -7.09 -8.54
N VAL A 147 5.54 -7.55 -7.30
CA VAL A 147 6.35 -8.63 -6.69
C VAL A 147 6.25 -9.93 -7.48
N GLN A 148 5.04 -10.36 -7.85
CA GLN A 148 4.83 -11.58 -8.64
C GLN A 148 5.50 -11.49 -10.02
N LEU A 149 5.36 -10.34 -10.71
CA LEU A 149 5.99 -10.12 -12.00
C LEU A 149 7.51 -10.13 -11.90
N ALA A 150 8.08 -9.49 -10.88
CA ALA A 150 9.53 -9.47 -10.66
C ALA A 150 10.06 -10.85 -10.28
N GLY A 151 9.36 -11.59 -9.41
CA GLY A 151 9.68 -12.98 -9.06
C GLY A 151 9.63 -13.89 -10.29
N ALA A 152 8.72 -13.61 -11.22
CA ALA A 152 8.65 -14.25 -12.53
C ALA A 152 9.57 -13.60 -13.58
N LEU A 153 10.57 -12.79 -13.20
CA LEU A 153 11.59 -12.17 -14.07
C LEU A 153 11.06 -11.15 -15.11
N TYR A 154 9.80 -10.70 -14.99
CA TYR A 154 9.18 -9.65 -15.81
C TYR A 154 9.47 -8.25 -15.26
N TYR A 155 10.75 -7.88 -15.12
CA TYR A 155 11.17 -6.63 -14.48
C TYR A 155 10.54 -5.38 -15.11
N ARG A 156 10.39 -5.32 -16.43
CA ARG A 156 9.71 -4.18 -17.06
C ARG A 156 8.28 -4.03 -16.56
N GLN A 157 7.48 -5.09 -16.64
CA GLN A 157 6.07 -5.05 -16.26
C GLN A 157 5.92 -4.79 -14.76
N SER A 158 6.81 -5.35 -13.94
CA SER A 158 6.83 -5.05 -12.50
C SER A 158 6.98 -3.56 -12.21
N MET A 159 7.83 -2.84 -12.97
CA MET A 159 7.97 -1.38 -12.90
C MET A 159 6.73 -0.65 -13.44
N GLN A 160 6.11 -1.15 -14.51
CA GLN A 160 4.92 -0.50 -15.07
C GLN A 160 3.75 -0.48 -14.07
N VAL A 161 3.58 -1.58 -13.31
CA VAL A 161 2.55 -1.69 -12.28
C VAL A 161 2.81 -0.72 -11.12
N LEU A 162 4.08 -0.47 -10.75
CA LEU A 162 4.41 0.51 -9.71
C LEU A 162 3.98 1.95 -10.05
N ARG A 163 3.76 2.27 -11.33
CA ARG A 163 3.14 3.54 -11.71
C ARG A 163 1.66 3.60 -11.30
N GLY A 164 0.93 2.51 -11.48
CA GLY A 164 -0.46 2.38 -11.01
C GLY A 164 -0.55 2.53 -9.49
N PHE A 165 0.36 1.87 -8.77
CA PHE A 165 0.46 1.97 -7.32
C PHE A 165 0.53 3.43 -6.83
N ILE A 166 1.50 4.21 -7.34
CA ILE A 166 1.68 5.59 -6.87
C ILE A 166 0.52 6.51 -7.30
N GLU A 167 -0.10 6.26 -8.45
CA GLU A 167 -1.32 6.96 -8.87
C GLU A 167 -2.46 6.69 -7.88
N SER A 168 -2.64 5.43 -7.48
CA SER A 168 -3.64 4.99 -6.51
C SER A 168 -3.41 5.57 -5.11
N VAL A 169 -2.16 5.84 -4.71
CA VAL A 169 -1.86 6.52 -3.44
C VAL A 169 -2.21 8.02 -3.49
N ILE A 170 -1.90 8.70 -4.61
CA ILE A 170 -2.05 10.16 -4.73
C ILE A 170 -3.51 10.58 -4.96
N LEU A 171 -4.26 9.84 -5.77
CA LEU A 171 -5.60 10.23 -6.21
C LEU A 171 -6.58 10.47 -5.04
N PRO A 172 -6.61 9.65 -3.97
CA PRO A 172 -7.44 9.90 -2.79
C PRO A 172 -7.19 11.27 -2.14
N ILE A 173 -5.94 11.74 -2.08
CA ILE A 173 -5.57 13.05 -1.53
C ILE A 173 -6.16 14.18 -2.39
N HIS A 174 -6.05 14.03 -3.72
CA HIS A 174 -6.63 14.99 -4.67
C HIS A 174 -8.16 15.03 -4.58
N PHE A 175 -8.79 13.85 -4.51
CA PHE A 175 -10.24 13.71 -4.45
C PHE A 175 -10.84 14.14 -3.12
N CYS A 176 -10.12 13.96 -2.00
CA CYS A 176 -10.61 14.35 -0.68
C CYS A 176 -10.97 15.84 -0.62
N ARG A 177 -10.22 16.68 -1.33
CA ARG A 177 -10.46 18.12 -1.43
C ARG A 177 -11.45 18.50 -2.54
N ARG A 178 -11.88 17.54 -3.36
CA ARG A 178 -12.72 17.73 -4.55
C ARG A 178 -13.73 16.59 -4.70
N PRO A 179 -14.66 16.41 -3.73
CA PRO A 179 -15.56 15.26 -3.70
C PRO A 179 -16.47 15.17 -4.94
N GLU A 180 -16.77 16.30 -5.58
CA GLU A 180 -17.48 16.38 -6.85
C GLU A 180 -16.73 15.71 -8.01
N LEU A 181 -15.39 15.82 -8.04
CA LEU A 181 -14.58 15.11 -9.03
C LEU A 181 -14.52 13.62 -8.73
N PHE A 182 -14.51 13.24 -7.46
CA PHE A 182 -14.63 11.83 -7.08
C PHE A 182 -15.94 11.22 -7.55
N LYS A 183 -17.06 11.93 -7.40
CA LYS A 183 -18.36 11.49 -7.93
C LYS A 183 -18.33 11.26 -9.44
N LYS A 184 -17.74 12.19 -10.20
CA LYS A 184 -17.52 12.04 -11.65
C LYS A 184 -16.61 10.87 -12.00
N TRP A 185 -15.57 10.64 -11.20
CA TRP A 185 -14.67 9.50 -11.37
C TRP A 185 -15.41 8.18 -11.19
N LYS A 186 -16.24 8.05 -10.15
CA LYS A 186 -17.07 6.85 -9.95
C LYS A 186 -18.10 6.62 -11.08
N SER A 187 -18.58 7.68 -11.74
CA SER A 187 -19.52 7.56 -12.87
C SER A 187 -18.84 7.39 -14.23
N ASN A 188 -17.51 7.20 -14.27
CA ASN A 188 -16.71 7.16 -15.49
C ASN A 188 -16.79 8.45 -16.35
N GLU A 189 -17.11 9.58 -15.73
CA GLU A 189 -17.21 10.91 -16.35
C GLU A 189 -16.00 11.80 -16.00
N TYR A 190 -14.90 11.20 -15.54
CA TYR A 190 -13.68 11.89 -15.17
C TYR A 190 -12.46 11.19 -15.72
N GLN A 191 -11.58 11.96 -16.35
CA GLN A 191 -10.24 11.53 -16.68
C GLN A 191 -9.29 12.02 -15.59
N ALA A 192 -8.56 11.09 -14.98
CA ALA A 192 -7.56 11.43 -13.98
C ALA A 192 -6.55 12.45 -14.56
N PRO A 193 -6.24 13.54 -13.85
CA PRO A 193 -5.30 14.54 -14.30
C PRO A 193 -3.88 13.97 -14.28
N SER A 194 -2.99 14.56 -15.06
CA SER A 194 -1.56 14.21 -14.98
C SER A 194 -1.04 14.40 -13.56
N ILE A 195 -0.29 13.42 -13.05
CA ILE A 195 0.35 13.49 -11.73
C ILE A 195 1.43 14.57 -11.72
N ARG A 196 2.20 14.68 -12.81
CA ARG A 196 3.33 15.61 -12.98
C ARG A 196 3.00 16.80 -13.89
N GLY A 197 3.94 17.73 -13.95
CA GLY A 197 3.89 18.95 -14.77
C GLY A 197 3.42 20.15 -13.97
N LYS A 198 3.60 21.36 -14.53
CA LYS A 198 3.29 22.64 -13.86
C LYS A 198 1.87 22.69 -13.28
N ASP A 199 0.93 22.10 -14.01
CA ASP A 199 -0.48 21.98 -13.63
C ASP A 199 -0.86 20.53 -13.24
N GLY A 200 0.12 19.72 -12.83
CA GLY A 200 -0.08 18.36 -12.36
C GLY A 200 -0.63 18.29 -10.93
N VAL A 201 -1.04 17.11 -10.49
CA VAL A 201 -1.53 16.89 -9.12
C VAL A 201 -0.46 17.25 -8.08
N LEU A 202 0.77 16.79 -8.25
CA LEU A 202 1.85 17.02 -7.27
C LEU A 202 2.18 18.51 -7.10
N SER A 203 2.32 19.24 -8.20
CA SER A 203 2.61 20.68 -8.16
C SER A 203 1.49 21.47 -7.49
N ARG A 204 0.22 21.06 -7.66
CA ARG A 204 -0.91 21.65 -6.90
C ARG A 204 -0.85 21.31 -5.42
N LEU A 205 -0.63 20.04 -5.06
CA LEU A 205 -0.55 19.63 -3.65
C LEU A 205 0.57 20.37 -2.91
N LYS A 206 1.72 20.56 -3.54
CA LYS A 206 2.82 21.37 -3.01
C LYS A 206 2.44 22.84 -2.85
N LYS A 207 1.84 23.44 -3.88
CA LYS A 207 1.40 24.84 -3.84
C LYS A 207 0.38 25.10 -2.73
N ASP A 208 -0.49 24.11 -2.48
CA ASP A 208 -1.49 24.14 -1.42
C ASP A 208 -0.91 23.82 -0.03
N GLY A 209 0.40 23.55 0.08
CA GLY A 209 1.09 23.25 1.35
C GLY A 209 0.78 21.86 1.92
N ILE A 210 0.20 20.95 1.12
CA ILE A 210 -0.20 19.60 1.56
C ILE A 210 1.00 18.64 1.58
N ILE A 211 1.91 18.76 0.62
CA ILE A 211 3.16 17.99 0.56
C ILE A 211 4.36 18.93 0.58
N SER A 212 5.48 18.45 1.13
CA SER A 212 6.75 19.19 1.11
C SER A 212 7.33 19.24 -0.31
N THR A 213 8.28 20.17 -0.52
CA THR A 213 9.03 20.25 -1.79
C THR A 213 9.86 18.98 -2.03
N GLU A 214 10.42 18.41 -0.96
CA GLU A 214 11.18 17.17 -1.01
C GLU A 214 10.30 16.00 -1.46
N LEU A 215 9.13 15.82 -0.83
CA LEU A 215 8.20 14.75 -1.19
C LEU A 215 7.69 14.89 -2.63
N GLU A 216 7.39 16.12 -3.06
CA GLU A 216 7.02 16.40 -4.46
C GLU A 216 8.13 15.99 -5.44
N THR A 217 9.37 16.32 -5.12
CA THR A 217 10.54 16.00 -5.95
C THR A 217 10.74 14.49 -6.03
N THR A 218 10.77 13.81 -4.88
CA THR A 218 10.95 12.34 -4.80
C THR A 218 9.89 11.60 -5.60
N ILE A 219 8.61 11.95 -5.46
CA ILE A 219 7.53 11.29 -6.20
C ILE A 219 7.55 11.66 -7.69
N SER A 220 7.85 12.91 -8.03
CA SER A 220 7.99 13.35 -9.44
C SER A 220 9.11 12.57 -10.15
N ASP A 221 10.25 12.37 -9.49
CA ASP A 221 11.40 11.69 -10.07
C ASP A 221 11.15 10.18 -10.19
N ALA A 222 10.55 9.55 -9.17
CA ALA A 222 10.13 8.16 -9.24
C ALA A 222 9.11 7.95 -10.38
N TYR A 223 8.10 8.82 -10.48
CA TYR A 223 7.10 8.73 -11.56
C TYR A 223 7.74 8.94 -12.94
N ASN A 224 8.74 9.83 -13.07
CA ASN A 224 9.49 10.00 -14.32
C ASN A 224 10.24 8.73 -14.71
N LEU A 225 10.91 8.10 -13.75
CA LEU A 225 11.65 6.85 -13.94
C LEU A 225 10.71 5.74 -14.44
N LEU A 226 9.59 5.55 -13.74
CA LEU A 226 8.57 4.53 -14.06
C LEU A 226 7.94 4.79 -15.45
N ASN A 227 7.67 6.04 -15.80
CA ASN A 227 7.19 6.41 -17.13
C ASN A 227 8.18 5.99 -18.23
N GLY A 228 9.48 6.01 -17.93
CA GLY A 228 10.51 5.48 -18.80
C GLY A 228 10.41 3.96 -19.04
N TYR A 229 9.89 3.16 -18.11
CA TYR A 229 9.66 1.72 -18.35
C TYR A 229 8.42 1.45 -19.23
N ILE A 230 7.58 2.46 -19.43
CA ILE A 230 6.42 2.40 -20.33
C ILE A 230 6.81 2.88 -21.73
N HIS A 231 7.39 4.07 -21.82
CA HIS A 231 7.63 4.79 -23.07
C HIS A 231 9.10 4.94 -23.46
N GLY A 232 10.02 4.33 -22.70
CA GLY A 232 11.46 4.53 -22.89
C GLY A 232 12.10 3.68 -23.97
N SER A 233 13.43 3.72 -23.95
CA SER A 233 14.36 3.05 -24.85
C SER A 233 14.29 1.52 -24.72
N GLU A 234 14.80 0.86 -25.77
CA GLU A 234 14.90 -0.60 -25.87
C GLU A 234 15.57 -1.24 -24.64
N GLU A 235 16.51 -0.56 -24.00
CA GLU A 235 17.27 -1.04 -22.83
C GLU A 235 16.39 -1.46 -21.63
N LYS A 236 15.16 -0.95 -21.57
CA LYS A 236 14.19 -1.24 -20.50
C LYS A 236 13.25 -2.40 -20.82
N LEU A 237 13.31 -2.96 -22.03
CA LEU A 237 12.49 -4.09 -22.44
C LEU A 237 13.01 -5.40 -21.83
N ASN A 238 12.15 -6.38 -21.56
CA ASN A 238 12.62 -7.72 -21.15
C ASN A 238 13.38 -8.42 -22.28
N ASN A 239 13.07 -8.07 -23.52
CA ASN A 239 13.64 -8.67 -24.72
C ASN A 239 14.68 -7.77 -25.40
N THR A 240 15.33 -6.88 -24.65
CA THR A 240 16.41 -6.01 -25.15
C THR A 240 17.48 -6.84 -25.85
N GLY A 241 17.97 -6.33 -26.99
CA GLY A 241 19.11 -6.88 -27.69
C GLY A 241 18.80 -8.13 -28.51
N LEU A 242 17.51 -8.44 -28.73
CA LEU A 242 17.09 -9.62 -29.50
C LEU A 242 17.62 -9.58 -30.94
N ASP A 243 17.59 -8.40 -31.58
CA ASP A 243 18.09 -8.16 -32.94
C ASP A 243 19.63 -8.22 -33.03
N ARG A 244 20.32 -7.97 -31.91
CA ARG A 244 21.79 -8.01 -31.78
C ARG A 244 22.33 -9.33 -31.23
N GLY A 245 21.45 -10.28 -30.89
CA GLY A 245 21.83 -11.53 -30.22
C GLY A 245 22.37 -11.33 -28.80
N GLU A 246 22.05 -10.18 -28.18
CA GLU A 246 22.45 -9.83 -26.81
C GLU A 246 21.39 -10.21 -25.77
N TRP A 247 20.21 -10.67 -26.23
CA TRP A 247 19.14 -11.10 -25.34
C TRP A 247 19.59 -12.31 -24.50
N GLU A 248 19.60 -12.14 -23.18
CA GLU A 248 20.06 -13.18 -22.25
C GLU A 248 19.02 -14.28 -21.99
N GLY A 249 17.81 -14.13 -22.51
CA GLY A 249 16.69 -15.00 -22.20
C GLY A 249 15.83 -14.46 -21.06
N HIS A 250 14.86 -15.26 -20.65
CA HIS A 250 14.04 -14.97 -19.48
C HIS A 250 14.72 -15.50 -18.22
N THR A 251 15.89 -14.91 -17.92
CA THR A 251 16.79 -15.32 -16.84
C THR A 251 16.95 -14.27 -15.76
N PHE A 252 17.43 -14.72 -14.61
CA PHE A 252 17.80 -13.82 -13.53
C PHE A 252 18.91 -12.84 -13.96
N GLN A 253 18.64 -11.55 -13.75
CA GLN A 253 19.54 -10.46 -14.06
C GLN A 253 19.66 -9.58 -12.81
N GLN A 254 20.76 -9.74 -12.07
CA GLN A 254 20.98 -9.07 -10.78
C GLN A 254 20.76 -7.56 -10.86
N ALA A 255 21.32 -6.88 -11.86
CA ALA A 255 21.17 -5.43 -12.02
C ALA A 255 19.70 -4.99 -12.22
N ARG A 256 18.88 -5.82 -12.89
CA ARG A 256 17.45 -5.53 -13.08
C ARG A 256 16.65 -5.79 -11.82
N PHE A 257 16.98 -6.86 -11.11
CA PHE A 257 16.43 -7.15 -9.79
C PHE A 257 16.71 -6.01 -8.80
N GLU A 258 17.98 -5.61 -8.66
CA GLU A 258 18.39 -4.55 -7.75
C GLU A 258 17.71 -3.21 -8.10
N ALA A 259 17.64 -2.87 -9.39
CA ALA A 259 16.94 -1.66 -9.84
C ALA A 259 15.46 -1.70 -9.46
N TRP A 260 14.76 -2.82 -9.69
CA TRP A 260 13.37 -3.00 -9.28
C TRP A 260 13.21 -2.92 -7.77
N ALA A 261 14.01 -3.65 -7.01
CA ALA A 261 13.91 -3.71 -5.56
C ALA A 261 14.15 -2.34 -4.90
N GLN A 262 15.12 -1.57 -5.40
CA GLN A 262 15.38 -0.21 -4.92
C GLN A 262 14.23 0.74 -5.23
N VAL A 263 13.67 0.69 -6.45
CA VAL A 263 12.53 1.54 -6.83
C VAL A 263 11.29 1.17 -6.02
N PHE A 264 11.01 -0.12 -5.89
CA PHE A 264 9.90 -0.65 -5.10
C PHE A 264 9.96 -0.15 -3.65
N ALA A 265 11.09 -0.39 -2.97
CA ALA A 265 11.28 0.02 -1.58
C ALA A 265 11.16 1.54 -1.40
N SER A 266 11.85 2.31 -2.23
CA SER A 266 11.86 3.77 -2.13
C SER A 266 10.48 4.38 -2.44
N LEU A 267 9.72 3.76 -3.34
CA LEU A 267 8.37 4.22 -3.67
C LEU A 267 7.40 3.99 -2.51
N ILE A 268 7.48 2.84 -1.82
CA ILE A 268 6.70 2.58 -0.61
C ILE A 268 7.05 3.57 0.50
N GLU A 269 8.34 3.76 0.79
CA GLU A 269 8.81 4.70 1.82
C GLU A 269 8.31 6.13 1.55
N ALA A 270 8.32 6.57 0.30
CA ALA A 270 7.78 7.87 -0.09
C ALA A 270 6.23 7.91 -0.11
N SER A 271 5.56 6.77 -0.19
CA SER A 271 4.10 6.67 -0.20
C SER A 271 3.47 6.64 1.19
N LEU A 272 4.18 6.13 2.21
CA LEU A 272 3.68 6.09 3.58
C LEU A 272 3.33 7.51 4.13
N PRO A 273 4.15 8.56 3.94
CA PRO A 273 3.75 9.92 4.27
C PRO A 273 2.45 10.39 3.57
N LEU A 274 2.22 9.96 2.33
CA LEU A 274 1.00 10.28 1.58
C LEU A 274 -0.24 9.60 2.21
N VAL A 275 -0.11 8.38 2.71
CA VAL A 275 -1.18 7.70 3.46
C VAL A 275 -1.56 8.50 4.70
N LYS A 276 -0.59 8.98 5.48
CA LYS A 276 -0.83 9.84 6.66
C LYS A 276 -1.51 11.16 6.30
N ILE A 277 -1.14 11.76 5.18
CA ILE A 277 -1.81 12.95 4.64
C ILE A 277 -3.25 12.63 4.28
N ASN A 278 -3.52 11.49 3.62
CA ASN A 278 -4.88 11.08 3.29
C ASN A 278 -5.72 10.87 4.55
N LEU A 279 -5.19 10.16 5.55
CA LEU A 279 -5.82 9.97 6.86
C LEU A 279 -6.23 11.30 7.49
N SER A 280 -5.31 12.27 7.52
CA SER A 280 -5.53 13.57 8.15
C SER A 280 -6.59 14.40 7.42
N GLN A 281 -6.53 14.42 6.09
CA GLN A 281 -7.55 15.08 5.27
C GLN A 281 -8.91 14.40 5.41
N TRP A 282 -8.92 13.07 5.47
CA TRP A 282 -10.13 12.28 5.61
C TRP A 282 -10.82 12.51 6.95
N ALA A 283 -10.06 12.48 8.05
CA ALA A 283 -10.57 12.78 9.37
C ALA A 283 -11.19 14.19 9.43
N THR A 284 -10.56 15.18 8.80
CA THR A 284 -11.11 16.53 8.71
C THR A 284 -12.40 16.56 7.89
N ALA A 285 -12.40 15.96 6.69
CA ALA A 285 -13.56 15.94 5.82
C ALA A 285 -14.77 15.23 6.45
N ARG A 286 -14.54 14.15 7.21
CA ARG A 286 -15.59 13.40 7.92
C ARG A 286 -16.36 14.25 8.92
N LEU A 287 -15.70 15.19 9.59
CA LEU A 287 -16.34 16.05 10.59
C LEU A 287 -17.31 17.05 9.96
N ASP A 288 -17.02 17.51 8.75
CA ASP A 288 -17.81 18.52 8.04
C ASP A 288 -18.98 17.91 7.24
N TRP A 289 -18.99 16.60 7.03
CA TRP A 289 -19.99 15.95 6.17
C TRP A 289 -21.20 15.50 6.98
N GLU A 290 -22.40 15.76 6.45
CA GLU A 290 -23.64 15.15 6.93
C GLU A 290 -23.54 13.62 6.87
N LEU A 291 -24.39 12.92 7.63
CA LEU A 291 -24.41 11.45 7.69
C LEU A 291 -24.29 10.80 6.31
N PHE A 292 -23.23 10.02 6.11
CA PHE A 292 -22.89 9.43 4.82
C PHE A 292 -22.25 8.04 4.99
N CYS A 293 -22.21 7.26 3.91
CA CYS A 293 -21.55 5.95 3.87
C CYS A 293 -20.03 6.08 3.62
N SER A 294 -19.19 5.61 4.54
CA SER A 294 -17.72 5.64 4.42
C SER A 294 -17.16 4.84 3.23
N VAL A 295 -17.91 3.86 2.70
CA VAL A 295 -17.49 3.04 1.57
C VAL A 295 -17.68 3.78 0.24
N CYS A 296 -18.86 4.36 0.00
CA CYS A 296 -19.23 4.91 -1.31
C CYS A 296 -19.47 6.43 -1.32
N HIS A 297 -19.45 7.07 -0.16
CA HIS A 297 -19.77 8.49 0.07
C HIS A 297 -21.22 8.87 -0.30
N GLY A 298 -22.10 7.87 -0.34
CA GLY A 298 -23.54 8.05 -0.56
C GLY A 298 -24.23 8.62 0.68
N HIS A 299 -25.14 9.54 0.46
CA HIS A 299 -25.95 10.19 1.52
C HIS A 299 -27.38 9.63 1.56
N ASP A 300 -27.77 8.80 0.57
CA ASP A 300 -29.06 8.10 0.58
C ASP A 300 -28.95 6.86 1.48
N LEU A 301 -29.33 7.07 2.74
CA LEU A 301 -29.25 6.08 3.80
C LEU A 301 -30.65 5.77 4.34
N GLU A 302 -30.90 4.49 4.59
CA GLU A 302 -32.12 3.99 5.20
C GLU A 302 -31.84 3.55 6.64
N THR A 303 -32.69 3.95 7.59
CA THR A 303 -32.65 3.41 8.95
C THR A 303 -33.24 2.00 8.96
N LYS A 304 -32.47 1.01 9.39
CA LYS A 304 -32.91 -0.39 9.45
C LYS A 304 -33.43 -0.80 10.81
N GLN A 305 -32.73 -0.40 11.86
CA GLN A 305 -33.06 -0.75 13.23
C GLN A 305 -32.50 0.27 14.21
N GLN A 306 -33.06 0.27 15.42
CA GLN A 306 -32.60 1.08 16.53
C GLN A 306 -32.40 0.16 17.74
N ARG A 307 -31.25 0.28 18.40
CA ARG A 307 -31.00 -0.27 19.73
C ARG A 307 -31.30 0.81 20.75
N ILE A 308 -31.85 0.40 21.89
CA ILE A 308 -32.25 1.31 22.98
C ILE A 308 -31.15 1.40 24.04
N ASP A 309 -30.38 0.33 24.22
CA ASP A 309 -29.30 0.27 25.21
C ASP A 309 -28.11 -0.55 24.69
N PRO A 310 -26.97 0.08 24.35
CA PRO A 310 -26.82 1.54 24.21
C PRO A 310 -27.66 2.09 23.04
N PRO A 311 -28.11 3.36 23.09
CA PRO A 311 -28.90 3.96 22.03
C PRO A 311 -28.06 4.08 20.75
N MET A 312 -28.44 3.32 19.72
CA MET A 312 -27.75 3.30 18.44
C MET A 312 -28.73 3.12 17.28
N THR A 313 -28.46 3.76 16.16
CA THR A 313 -29.23 3.60 14.92
C THR A 313 -28.37 2.88 13.88
N GLN A 314 -28.90 1.81 13.29
CA GLN A 314 -28.27 1.16 12.15
C GLN A 314 -28.75 1.83 10.85
N HIS A 315 -27.79 2.25 10.04
CA HIS A 315 -28.01 2.78 8.71
C HIS A 315 -27.58 1.77 7.65
N GLN A 316 -28.32 1.68 6.56
CA GLN A 316 -27.91 0.98 5.34
C GLN A 316 -27.80 1.97 4.19
N CYS A 317 -26.68 1.95 3.47
CA CYS A 317 -26.53 2.73 2.25
C CYS A 317 -27.30 2.11 1.09
N LYS A 318 -28.22 2.86 0.46
CA LYS A 318 -28.98 2.34 -0.69
C LYS A 318 -28.15 2.14 -1.95
N GLN A 319 -26.97 2.76 -2.03
CA GLN A 319 -26.10 2.68 -3.21
C GLN A 319 -25.17 1.48 -3.20
N CYS A 320 -24.68 1.06 -2.02
CA CYS A 320 -23.70 -0.03 -1.90
C CYS A 320 -24.08 -1.10 -0.88
N SER A 321 -25.26 -0.99 -0.27
CA SER A 321 -25.80 -1.90 0.75
C SER A 321 -24.99 -2.02 2.04
N HIS A 322 -23.89 -1.27 2.19
CA HIS A 322 -23.08 -1.24 3.40
C HIS A 322 -23.90 -0.78 4.60
N THR A 323 -23.74 -1.48 5.72
CA THR A 323 -24.42 -1.21 6.98
C THR A 323 -23.42 -0.76 8.04
N PHE A 324 -23.81 0.23 8.84
CA PHE A 324 -23.03 0.72 9.97
C PHE A 324 -23.97 1.23 11.05
N TRP A 325 -23.48 1.25 12.29
CA TRP A 325 -24.22 1.78 13.43
C TRP A 325 -23.71 3.17 13.79
N ARG A 326 -24.58 3.97 14.39
CA ARG A 326 -24.24 5.30 14.90
C ARG A 326 -24.90 5.54 16.26
N ASN A 327 -24.16 6.05 17.24
CA ASN A 327 -24.74 6.46 18.52
C ASN A 327 -25.32 7.89 18.44
N GLU A 328 -25.87 8.38 19.56
CA GLU A 328 -26.45 9.72 19.67
C GLU A 328 -25.42 10.84 19.50
N ASP A 329 -24.17 10.61 19.93
CA ASP A 329 -23.05 11.54 19.75
C ASP A 329 -22.53 11.60 18.32
N GLY A 330 -23.08 10.76 17.44
CA GLY A 330 -22.74 10.72 16.03
C GLY A 330 -21.50 9.90 15.69
N GLN A 331 -20.91 9.19 16.66
CA GLN A 331 -19.83 8.23 16.48
C GLN A 331 -20.32 7.02 15.71
N GLN A 332 -19.53 6.56 14.73
CA GLN A 332 -19.84 5.39 13.92
C GLN A 332 -19.22 4.14 14.53
N PHE A 333 -19.93 3.02 14.38
CA PHE A 333 -19.52 1.72 14.88
C PHE A 333 -19.75 0.64 13.83
N VAL A 334 -18.88 -0.37 13.84
CA VAL A 334 -19.11 -1.63 13.15
C VAL A 334 -19.55 -2.66 14.19
N HIS A 335 -20.61 -3.39 13.87
CA HIS A 335 -21.06 -4.53 14.66
C HIS A 335 -20.54 -5.81 14.00
N ALA A 336 -19.79 -6.60 14.75
CA ALA A 336 -19.26 -7.87 14.30
C ALA A 336 -19.83 -9.00 15.15
N THR A 337 -20.25 -10.06 14.48
CA THR A 337 -20.66 -11.32 15.08
C THR A 337 -19.61 -12.35 14.69
N VAL A 338 -18.90 -12.90 15.67
CA VAL A 338 -17.91 -13.95 15.48
C VAL A 338 -18.49 -15.25 16.01
N GLU A 339 -18.72 -16.20 15.11
CA GLU A 339 -19.11 -17.56 15.45
C GLU A 339 -17.82 -18.39 15.55
N PHE A 340 -17.51 -18.87 16.75
CA PHE A 340 -16.42 -19.83 16.92
C PHE A 340 -16.91 -21.19 16.43
N LEU A 341 -16.29 -21.70 15.36
CA LEU A 341 -16.46 -23.08 14.92
C LEU A 341 -15.54 -23.95 15.78
N ASP A 342 -16.13 -24.86 16.55
CA ASP A 342 -15.42 -25.88 17.35
C ASP A 342 -14.55 -26.81 16.49
#